data_AF-A0A958LN50-F1
#
_entry.id   AF-A0A958LN50-F1
#
_cell.length_a   1.000
_cell.length_b   1.000
_cell.length_c   1.000
_cell.angle_alpha   90.00
_cell.angle_beta   90.00
_cell.angle_gamma   90.00
#
_symmetry.space_group_name_H-M   'P 1'
#
loop_
_entity.id
_entity.type
_entity.pdbx_description
1 polymer ?
#
loop_
_entity_poly.entity_id
_entity_poly.type
_entity_poly.pdbx_seq_one_letter_code
_entity_poly.pdbx_strand_id
1 'polypeptide(L)'
;MFFDFIERFLLVAIVAVSILLVGCGDNQDDALDSTFELSAESMITALSGSADDHSGESYASANLRKQNIADLFLPKAYAATCTRAALETCSSGVKTATYSNCDISGTLLSLDGSVTLTYSDSGCGMASASDNVARTYDYTITGPRGGNLQVFSTALTDYRGTSISGGGKLTNTGSAWEIQVLGKNKILKTAAGVTIMSHSIRTLSNVTVTGGLSRASRVMNGGQVEVNHNLAKFTAVYTPNNLQWSSTCCHPVSGNLSVTFDGTVTGTGSVVFNGCGSATISKDDKERTITLSYCE
;
A
#
# COMPACT_ATOMS: atom_id res chain seq x y z
N MET A 1 64.34 -2.22 42.93
CA MET A 1 63.44 -3.05 43.74
C MET A 1 62.04 -2.50 43.51
N PHE A 2 61.19 -3.30 42.82
CA PHE A 2 59.88 -2.99 42.21
C PHE A 2 59.93 -2.10 40.93
N PHE A 3 60.44 -2.62 39.80
CA PHE A 3 59.71 -3.30 38.69
C PHE A 3 58.64 -2.38 38.07
N ASP A 4 58.76 -1.80 36.87
CA ASP A 4 59.39 -2.19 35.60
C ASP A 4 58.92 -3.57 35.10
N PHE A 5 57.64 -3.64 34.72
CA PHE A 5 57.07 -4.81 34.06
C PHE A 5 55.83 -4.41 33.24
N ILE A 6 55.75 -4.95 32.03
CA ILE A 6 54.62 -4.91 31.08
C ILE A 6 54.59 -3.69 30.13
N GLU A 7 55.75 -3.44 29.52
CA GLU A 7 55.81 -3.26 28.06
C GLU A 7 55.83 -4.66 27.42
N ARG A 8 55.08 -4.86 26.32
CA ARG A 8 54.95 -6.11 25.52
C ARG A 8 53.93 -7.16 26.00
N PHE A 9 52.66 -6.96 25.64
CA PHE A 9 51.86 -8.04 25.07
C PHE A 9 50.80 -7.48 24.11
N LEU A 10 50.77 -8.06 22.91
CA LEU A 10 49.75 -7.96 21.86
C LEU A 10 49.73 -6.75 20.92
N LEU A 11 50.62 -6.84 19.94
CA LEU A 11 50.42 -6.41 18.56
C LEU A 11 49.71 -7.56 17.80
N VAL A 12 48.85 -7.22 16.84
CA VAL A 12 48.28 -8.05 15.75
C VAL A 12 46.86 -8.66 15.95
N ALA A 13 45.84 -7.93 15.45
CA ALA A 13 44.77 -8.38 14.53
C ALA A 13 43.69 -7.27 14.44
N ILE A 14 43.84 -6.25 13.57
CA ILE A 14 43.21 -6.18 12.23
C ILE A 14 41.78 -6.76 12.18
N VAL A 15 40.78 -5.89 12.38
CA VAL A 15 39.64 -5.69 11.46
C VAL A 15 39.33 -4.20 11.56
N ALA A 16 39.96 -3.37 10.72
CA ALA A 16 39.25 -2.80 9.58
C ALA A 16 37.78 -2.54 9.90
N VAL A 17 37.48 -1.47 10.66
CA VAL A 17 36.21 -0.76 10.50
C VAL A 17 36.31 -0.06 9.15
N SER A 18 36.31 -0.89 8.10
CA SER A 18 35.77 -0.54 6.81
C SER A 18 34.34 -0.16 7.11
N ILE A 19 34.12 1.14 7.21
CA ILE A 19 32.88 1.74 6.79
C ILE A 19 32.65 1.16 5.39
N LEU A 20 31.90 0.06 5.32
CA LEU A 20 31.14 -0.35 4.17
C LEU A 20 30.04 0.71 4.00
N LEU A 21 30.45 1.94 3.71
CA LEU A 21 29.74 2.77 2.76
C LEU A 21 29.89 1.99 1.46
N VAL A 22 28.83 1.24 1.19
CA VAL A 22 28.47 0.64 -0.08
C VAL A 22 29.10 1.44 -1.20
N GLY A 23 29.96 0.74 -1.95
CA GLY A 23 30.85 1.34 -2.93
C GLY A 23 30.13 2.27 -3.89
N CYS A 24 30.87 3.30 -4.27
CA CYS A 24 30.65 4.14 -5.44
C CYS A 24 30.27 3.29 -6.65
N GLY A 25 29.01 3.42 -7.05
CA GLY A 25 28.61 3.53 -8.43
C GLY A 25 27.72 4.76 -8.48
N ASP A 26 28.30 5.90 -8.82
CA ASP A 26 27.55 7.11 -9.14
C ASP A 26 26.87 6.88 -10.50
N ASN A 27 25.89 5.98 -10.52
CA ASN A 27 24.90 5.94 -11.58
C ASN A 27 23.85 6.98 -11.17
N GLN A 28 24.17 8.25 -11.41
CA GLN A 28 23.20 9.36 -11.49
C GLN A 28 22.10 9.14 -12.54
N ASP A 29 22.01 7.93 -13.11
CA ASP A 29 20.97 7.50 -14.02
C ASP A 29 19.79 6.73 -13.40
N ASP A 30 19.86 6.27 -12.15
CA ASP A 30 18.73 5.66 -11.43
C ASP A 30 17.82 6.71 -10.75
N ALA A 31 17.50 7.81 -11.44
CA ALA A 31 16.68 8.90 -10.89
C ALA A 31 15.20 8.53 -10.67
N LEU A 32 14.80 7.30 -11.00
CA LEU A 32 13.52 6.70 -10.65
C LEU A 32 13.69 5.78 -9.44
N ASP A 33 13.58 6.40 -8.27
CA ASP A 33 13.76 5.78 -6.96
C ASP A 33 12.60 4.81 -6.62
N SER A 34 12.94 3.72 -5.93
CA SER A 34 12.04 2.78 -5.26
C SER A 34 10.92 3.45 -4.43
N THR A 35 11.14 4.67 -3.94
CA THR A 35 10.14 5.45 -3.22
C THR A 35 8.97 5.91 -4.11
N PHE A 36 9.19 6.13 -5.43
CA PHE A 36 8.11 6.41 -6.38
C PHE A 36 7.25 5.16 -6.62
N GLU A 37 7.88 3.99 -6.78
CA GLU A 37 7.15 2.71 -6.91
C GLU A 37 6.24 2.45 -5.70
N LEU A 38 6.79 2.57 -4.49
CA LEU A 38 6.04 2.37 -3.24
C LEU A 38 4.89 3.36 -3.07
N SER A 39 5.08 4.63 -3.45
CA SER A 39 4.04 5.65 -3.35
C SER A 39 2.92 5.44 -4.37
N ALA A 40 3.26 5.03 -5.61
CA ALA A 40 2.28 4.66 -6.62
C ALA A 40 1.46 3.43 -6.19
N GLU A 41 2.12 2.39 -5.68
CA GLU A 41 1.44 1.19 -5.17
C GLU A 41 0.52 1.51 -3.98
N SER A 42 0.97 2.40 -3.08
CA SER A 42 0.17 2.86 -1.94
C SER A 42 -1.08 3.64 -2.36
N MET A 43 -0.96 4.50 -3.38
CA MET A 43 -2.09 5.20 -3.97
C MET A 43 -3.11 4.22 -4.57
N ILE A 44 -2.65 3.29 -5.41
CA ILE A 44 -3.53 2.33 -6.09
C ILE A 44 -4.28 1.50 -5.07
N THR A 45 -3.58 0.94 -4.08
CA THR A 45 -4.17 0.10 -3.04
C THR A 45 -5.13 0.86 -2.13
N ALA A 46 -4.93 2.17 -1.92
CA ALA A 46 -5.90 3.00 -1.19
C ALA A 46 -7.24 3.14 -1.94
N LEU A 47 -7.19 3.30 -3.26
CA LEU A 47 -8.39 3.39 -4.10
C LEU A 47 -9.02 2.01 -4.34
N SER A 48 -8.24 1.05 -4.84
CA SER A 48 -8.73 -0.29 -5.19
C SER A 48 -9.25 -1.04 -3.98
N GLY A 49 -8.58 -0.94 -2.83
CA GLY A 49 -9.03 -1.58 -1.59
C GLY A 49 -10.40 -1.05 -1.15
N SER A 50 -10.66 0.26 -1.31
CA SER A 50 -11.98 0.84 -1.01
C SER A 50 -13.10 0.26 -1.89
N ALA A 51 -12.83 0.07 -3.17
CA ALA A 51 -13.78 -0.54 -4.10
C ALA A 51 -13.95 -2.04 -3.83
N ASP A 52 -12.84 -2.79 -3.73
CA ASP A 52 -12.79 -4.25 -3.51
C ASP A 52 -13.49 -4.64 -2.21
N ASP A 53 -13.27 -3.89 -1.13
CA ASP A 53 -13.94 -4.12 0.15
C ASP A 53 -15.45 -4.08 0.01
N HIS A 54 -16.01 -3.14 -0.77
CA HIS A 54 -17.45 -3.01 -0.91
C HIS A 54 -18.04 -4.00 -1.91
N SER A 55 -17.35 -4.27 -3.03
CA SER A 55 -17.80 -5.26 -4.01
C SER A 55 -17.63 -6.71 -3.53
N GLY A 56 -17.01 -6.93 -2.37
CA GLY A 56 -16.77 -8.26 -1.81
C GLY A 56 -15.74 -9.06 -2.61
N GLU A 57 -14.84 -8.37 -3.31
CA GLU A 57 -13.78 -9.01 -4.09
C GLU A 57 -12.80 -9.68 -3.15
N SER A 58 -12.34 -10.88 -3.50
CA SER A 58 -11.36 -11.57 -2.67
C SER A 58 -10.05 -10.80 -2.62
N TYR A 59 -9.32 -10.95 -1.51
CA TYR A 59 -7.90 -10.66 -1.49
C TYR A 59 -7.26 -11.49 -2.61
N ALA A 60 -6.74 -10.82 -3.62
CA ALA A 60 -6.06 -11.45 -4.72
C ALA A 60 -4.61 -11.02 -4.64
N SER A 61 -3.69 -11.96 -4.78
CA SER A 61 -2.30 -11.64 -5.04
C SER A 61 -2.03 -11.73 -6.52
N ALA A 62 -1.28 -10.78 -7.07
CA ALA A 62 -0.56 -11.05 -8.30
C ALA A 62 0.24 -12.35 -8.08
N ASN A 63 0.14 -13.29 -9.01
CA ASN A 63 0.91 -14.54 -8.97
C ASN A 63 2.39 -14.18 -8.78
N LEU A 64 2.90 -14.28 -7.55
CA LEU A 64 4.33 -14.24 -7.24
C LEU A 64 4.95 -15.56 -7.71
N ARG A 65 4.85 -15.83 -9.02
CA ARG A 65 5.36 -17.05 -9.64
C ARG A 65 6.86 -16.90 -9.88
N LYS A 66 7.59 -16.80 -8.77
CA LYS A 66 8.89 -17.42 -8.58
C LYS A 66 8.82 -18.13 -7.22
N GLN A 67 8.18 -19.30 -7.23
CA GLN A 67 8.26 -20.26 -6.15
C GLN A 67 9.74 -20.58 -5.92
N ASN A 68 10.29 -20.05 -4.83
CA ASN A 68 11.57 -20.48 -4.30
C ASN A 68 11.30 -21.62 -3.32
N ILE A 69 12.21 -22.60 -3.32
CA ILE A 69 12.25 -23.87 -2.56
C ILE A 69 11.89 -23.77 -1.05
N ALA A 70 11.80 -22.55 -0.49
CA ALA A 70 11.35 -22.29 0.87
C ALA A 70 9.88 -22.70 1.14
N ASP A 71 9.02 -22.79 0.13
CA ASP A 71 7.64 -23.29 0.26
C ASP A 71 7.55 -24.81 0.54
N LEU A 72 8.67 -25.54 0.47
CA LEU A 72 8.70 -27.01 0.62
C LEU A 72 8.97 -27.48 2.06
N PHE A 73 9.41 -26.60 2.98
CA PHE A 73 9.99 -27.03 4.26
C PHE A 73 9.34 -26.48 5.54
N LEU A 74 8.17 -25.83 5.47
CA LEU A 74 7.43 -25.43 6.67
C LEU A 74 5.99 -25.94 6.61
N PRO A 75 5.54 -26.75 7.59
CA PRO A 75 4.13 -27.11 7.70
C PRO A 75 3.33 -25.84 8.00
N LYS A 76 2.54 -25.37 7.03
CA LYS A 76 1.55 -24.32 7.26
C LYS A 76 0.45 -24.88 8.16
N ALA A 77 0.32 -24.35 9.37
CA ALA A 77 -0.92 -24.48 10.11
C ALA A 77 -1.98 -23.73 9.30
N TYR A 78 -2.99 -24.46 8.81
CA TYR A 78 -4.03 -23.90 7.95
C TYR A 78 -4.90 -22.93 8.77
N ALA A 79 -4.70 -21.63 8.60
CA ALA A 79 -5.60 -20.62 9.15
C ALA A 79 -6.77 -20.37 8.18
N ALA A 80 -7.89 -19.85 8.69
CA ALA A 80 -9.04 -19.53 7.86
C ALA A 80 -8.67 -18.48 6.78
N THR A 81 -9.23 -18.61 5.59
CA THR A 81 -9.08 -17.63 4.49
C THR A 81 -9.70 -16.30 4.87
N CYS A 82 -9.02 -15.18 4.57
CA CYS A 82 -9.51 -13.86 4.95
C CYS A 82 -10.74 -13.43 4.17
N THR A 83 -11.80 -13.09 4.91
CA THR A 83 -13.04 -12.52 4.37
C THR A 83 -12.98 -11.00 4.41
N ARG A 84 -13.63 -10.35 3.44
CA ARG A 84 -13.80 -8.90 3.44
C ARG A 84 -14.90 -8.50 4.42
N ALA A 85 -14.76 -7.34 5.05
CA ALA A 85 -15.78 -6.80 5.95
C ALA A 85 -17.17 -6.66 5.31
N ALA A 86 -17.30 -6.45 3.99
CA ALA A 86 -18.63 -6.37 3.36
C ALA A 86 -19.38 -7.70 3.33
N LEU A 87 -18.69 -8.84 3.49
CA LEU A 87 -19.30 -10.17 3.56
C LEU A 87 -19.79 -10.51 4.97
N GLU A 88 -19.42 -9.70 5.97
CA GLU A 88 -19.82 -9.89 7.36
C GLU A 88 -21.29 -9.51 7.57
N THR A 89 -21.86 -10.00 8.66
CA THR A 89 -23.25 -9.72 9.03
C THR A 89 -23.41 -8.23 9.37
N CYS A 90 -24.45 -7.61 8.82
CA CYS A 90 -24.81 -6.24 9.16
C CYS A 90 -25.45 -6.17 10.55
N SER A 91 -24.96 -5.27 11.39
CA SER A 91 -25.56 -4.93 12.67
C SER A 91 -25.68 -3.41 12.78
N SER A 92 -26.90 -2.88 12.69
CA SER A 92 -27.19 -1.44 12.83
C SER A 92 -26.33 -0.55 11.93
N GLY A 93 -26.20 -0.91 10.65
CA GLY A 93 -25.39 -0.18 9.68
C GLY A 93 -23.89 -0.43 9.79
N VAL A 94 -23.44 -1.37 10.61
CA VAL A 94 -22.02 -1.69 10.79
C VAL A 94 -21.73 -3.12 10.35
N LYS A 95 -20.63 -3.31 9.62
CA LYS A 95 -20.01 -4.61 9.36
C LYS A 95 -18.54 -4.56 9.76
N THR A 96 -18.07 -5.58 10.47
CA THR A 96 -16.68 -5.64 10.94
C THR A 96 -16.10 -7.02 10.68
N ALA A 97 -14.98 -7.07 9.96
CA ALA A 97 -14.14 -8.25 9.87
C ALA A 97 -13.01 -8.14 10.87
N THR A 98 -12.76 -9.21 11.62
CA THR A 98 -11.60 -9.35 12.52
C THR A 98 -10.73 -10.49 12.03
N TYR A 99 -9.43 -10.24 11.95
CA TYR A 99 -8.41 -11.13 11.45
C TYR A 99 -7.51 -11.57 12.59
N SER A 100 -7.26 -12.86 12.69
CA SER A 100 -6.34 -13.46 13.66
C SER A 100 -5.50 -14.51 12.95
N ASN A 101 -4.27 -14.14 12.61
CA ASN A 101 -3.32 -14.89 11.81
C ASN A 101 -3.96 -15.50 10.55
N CYS A 102 -4.72 -14.68 9.84
CA CYS A 102 -5.53 -15.10 8.73
C CYS A 102 -4.69 -15.20 7.44
N ASP A 103 -4.83 -16.26 6.66
CA ASP A 103 -4.02 -16.44 5.45
C ASP A 103 -4.63 -15.68 4.26
N ILE A 104 -3.81 -14.85 3.62
CA ILE A 104 -4.17 -14.26 2.33
C ILE A 104 -4.00 -15.34 1.26
N SER A 105 -5.13 -15.84 0.74
CA SER A 105 -5.18 -16.95 -0.22
C SER A 105 -4.18 -16.77 -1.38
N GLY A 106 -3.44 -17.85 -1.68
CA GLY A 106 -2.44 -17.84 -2.76
C GLY A 106 -1.09 -17.22 -2.38
N THR A 107 -0.89 -16.81 -1.12
CA THR A 107 0.35 -16.17 -0.65
C THR A 107 0.96 -16.84 0.58
N LEU A 108 2.07 -16.26 1.05
CA LEU A 108 2.72 -16.53 2.33
C LEU A 108 2.50 -15.39 3.35
N LEU A 109 1.51 -14.54 3.08
CA LEU A 109 1.20 -13.38 3.91
C LEU A 109 0.11 -13.76 4.91
N SER A 110 0.31 -13.41 6.17
CA SER A 110 -0.74 -13.45 7.19
C SER A 110 -1.29 -12.06 7.48
N LEU A 111 -2.55 -11.99 7.89
CA LEU A 111 -3.29 -10.78 8.20
C LEU A 111 -3.83 -10.86 9.63
N ASP A 112 -3.59 -9.80 10.40
CA ASP A 112 -4.03 -9.63 11.79
C ASP A 112 -4.66 -8.25 11.98
N GLY A 113 -5.72 -8.14 12.79
CA GLY A 113 -6.38 -6.87 13.11
C GLY A 113 -7.82 -6.81 12.63
N SER A 114 -8.28 -5.67 12.10
CA SER A 114 -9.67 -5.50 11.70
C SER A 114 -9.90 -4.46 10.61
N VAL A 115 -11.04 -4.61 9.93
CA VAL A 115 -11.63 -3.58 9.06
C VAL A 115 -13.09 -3.41 9.47
N THR A 116 -13.51 -2.16 9.66
CA THR A 116 -14.91 -1.83 9.98
C THR A 116 -15.50 -0.93 8.90
N LEU A 117 -16.68 -1.30 8.42
CA LEU A 117 -17.51 -0.56 7.48
C LEU A 117 -18.71 0.01 8.23
N THR A 118 -18.91 1.32 8.15
CA THR A 118 -20.06 2.04 8.74
C THR A 118 -20.87 2.67 7.62
N TYR A 119 -22.04 2.12 7.38
CA TYR A 119 -22.97 2.53 6.33
C TYR A 119 -23.89 3.65 6.84
N SER A 120 -24.32 4.52 5.93
CA SER A 120 -25.37 5.51 6.20
C SER A 120 -26.74 4.87 6.42
N ASP A 121 -26.95 3.68 5.85
CA ASP A 121 -28.16 2.88 6.02
C ASP A 121 -27.96 1.80 7.09
N SER A 122 -28.97 1.63 7.95
CA SER A 122 -28.95 0.65 9.05
C SER A 122 -28.99 -0.81 8.59
N GLY A 123 -29.43 -1.07 7.36
CA GLY A 123 -29.39 -2.38 6.70
C GLY A 123 -28.09 -2.64 5.95
N CYS A 124 -27.10 -1.73 6.03
CA CYS A 124 -25.85 -1.78 5.29
C CYS A 124 -26.02 -1.78 3.76
N GLY A 125 -27.12 -1.20 3.27
CA GLY A 125 -27.36 -1.00 1.84
C GLY A 125 -26.67 0.27 1.29
N MET A 126 -26.49 0.30 -0.03
CA MET A 126 -26.04 1.50 -0.77
C MET A 126 -26.83 1.65 -2.08
N ALA A 127 -28.17 1.61 -2.00
CA ALA A 127 -29.05 1.57 -3.17
C ALA A 127 -29.41 2.96 -3.70
N SER A 128 -29.43 3.97 -2.83
CA SER A 128 -29.87 5.33 -3.15
C SER A 128 -28.69 6.25 -3.39
N ALA A 129 -28.91 7.29 -4.19
CA ALA A 129 -27.95 8.38 -4.30
C ALA A 129 -27.72 9.02 -2.91
N SER A 130 -26.48 9.37 -2.62
CA SER A 130 -25.97 9.85 -1.33
C SER A 130 -25.78 8.79 -0.25
N ASP A 131 -26.19 7.54 -0.48
CA ASP A 131 -25.80 6.44 0.41
C ASP A 131 -24.27 6.35 0.43
N ASN A 132 -23.70 6.17 1.61
CA ASN A 132 -22.27 6.12 1.79
C ASN A 132 -21.86 5.05 2.80
N VAL A 133 -20.62 4.59 2.66
CA VAL A 133 -19.97 3.71 3.63
C VAL A 133 -18.60 4.29 3.98
N ALA A 134 -18.40 4.58 5.26
CA ALA A 134 -17.11 4.92 5.83
C ALA A 134 -16.38 3.65 6.26
N ARG A 135 -15.05 3.66 6.21
CA ARG A 135 -14.18 2.54 6.53
C ARG A 135 -13.10 2.98 7.46
N THR A 136 -12.83 2.16 8.46
CA THR A 136 -11.64 2.28 9.30
C THR A 136 -10.80 1.03 9.19
N TYR A 137 -9.50 1.23 9.05
CA TYR A 137 -8.47 0.22 8.99
C TYR A 137 -7.72 0.18 10.31
N ASP A 138 -7.45 -1.02 10.82
CA ASP A 138 -6.46 -1.27 11.86
C ASP A 138 -5.97 -2.71 11.73
N TYR A 139 -5.06 -2.95 10.77
CA TYR A 139 -4.56 -4.29 10.49
C TYR A 139 -3.08 -4.29 10.13
N THR A 140 -2.46 -5.46 10.25
CA THR A 140 -1.07 -5.72 9.92
C THR A 140 -0.98 -6.93 9.00
N ILE A 141 -0.21 -6.80 7.93
CA ILE A 141 0.16 -7.90 7.04
C ILE A 141 1.58 -8.30 7.32
N THR A 142 1.81 -9.58 7.62
CA THR A 142 3.14 -10.12 7.92
C THR A 142 3.59 -11.04 6.80
N GLY A 143 4.79 -10.79 6.27
CA GLY A 143 5.41 -11.63 5.27
C GLY A 143 6.19 -12.81 5.86
N PRO A 144 6.57 -13.82 5.04
CA PRO A 144 7.22 -15.05 5.50
C PRO A 144 8.60 -14.83 6.15
N ARG A 145 9.20 -13.65 5.92
CA ARG A 145 10.49 -13.26 6.50
C ARG A 145 10.35 -12.32 7.70
N GLY A 146 9.15 -12.11 8.23
CA GLY A 146 8.89 -11.30 9.43
C GLY A 146 8.78 -9.79 9.21
N GLY A 147 8.97 -9.31 7.98
CA GLY A 147 8.61 -7.93 7.64
C GLY A 147 7.10 -7.72 7.71
N ASN A 148 6.66 -6.54 8.14
CA ASN A 148 5.24 -6.25 8.32
C ASN A 148 4.82 -4.90 7.74
N LEU A 149 3.64 -4.88 7.12
CA LEU A 149 2.94 -3.69 6.65
C LEU A 149 1.77 -3.42 7.59
N GLN A 150 1.85 -2.34 8.35
CA GLN A 150 0.77 -1.85 9.19
C GLN A 150 -0.09 -0.86 8.39
N VAL A 151 -1.41 -1.03 8.41
CA VAL A 151 -2.38 -0.14 7.77
C VAL A 151 -3.41 0.30 8.79
N PHE A 152 -3.54 1.60 8.98
CA PHE A 152 -4.40 2.14 10.03
C PHE A 152 -5.04 3.50 9.66
N SER A 153 -6.14 3.83 10.34
CA SER A 153 -6.89 5.09 10.15
C SER A 153 -6.77 6.07 11.31
N THR A 154 -6.11 5.66 12.40
CA THR A 154 -5.78 6.56 13.51
C THR A 154 -4.81 7.65 13.04
N ALA A 155 -4.85 8.80 13.72
CA ALA A 155 -4.12 9.98 13.32
C ALA A 155 -2.61 9.76 13.26
N LEU A 156 -2.01 10.08 12.10
CA LEU A 156 -0.57 10.15 11.90
C LEU A 156 -0.22 11.55 11.38
N THR A 157 0.80 12.17 11.98
CA THR A 157 1.31 13.46 11.50
C THR A 157 2.28 13.20 10.34
N ASP A 158 2.00 13.80 9.19
CA ASP A 158 2.88 13.73 8.02
C ASP A 158 4.18 14.54 8.22
N TYR A 159 5.13 14.44 7.29
CA TYR A 159 6.40 15.17 7.39
C TYR A 159 6.26 16.70 7.34
N ARG A 160 5.09 17.23 6.95
CA ARG A 160 4.77 18.66 6.88
C ARG A 160 4.05 19.14 8.14
N GLY A 161 3.76 18.26 9.10
CA GLY A 161 3.05 18.58 10.33
C GLY A 161 1.53 18.47 10.23
N THR A 162 0.98 17.95 9.14
CA THR A 162 -0.47 17.76 8.96
C THR A 162 -0.90 16.41 9.56
N SER A 163 -1.90 16.43 10.44
CA SER A 163 -2.48 15.20 10.98
C SER A 163 -3.49 14.58 10.00
N ILE A 164 -3.26 13.33 9.60
CA ILE A 164 -4.07 12.58 8.63
C ILE A 164 -4.74 11.38 9.32
N SER A 165 -6.07 11.29 9.24
CA SER A 165 -6.90 10.25 9.88
C SER A 165 -8.26 10.08 9.18
N GLY A 166 -9.02 9.05 9.55
CA GLY A 166 -10.44 8.91 9.18
C GLY A 166 -10.75 7.82 8.15
N GLY A 167 -9.73 7.14 7.63
CA GLY A 167 -9.87 5.96 6.78
C GLY A 167 -10.36 6.29 5.36
N GLY A 168 -11.39 5.60 4.89
CA GLY A 168 -11.92 5.75 3.53
C GLY A 168 -13.43 5.88 3.51
N LYS A 169 -13.99 6.55 2.51
CA LYS A 169 -15.43 6.69 2.29
C LYS A 169 -15.76 6.44 0.84
N LEU A 170 -16.83 5.69 0.60
CA LEU A 170 -17.39 5.48 -0.72
C LEU A 170 -18.83 5.98 -0.71
N THR A 171 -19.23 6.71 -1.75
CA THR A 171 -20.56 7.29 -1.88
C THR A 171 -21.17 6.87 -3.20
N ASN A 172 -22.42 6.41 -3.19
CA ASN A 172 -23.21 6.20 -4.40
C ASN A 172 -23.75 7.55 -4.88
N THR A 173 -23.48 7.96 -6.12
CA THR A 173 -23.97 9.23 -6.67
C THR A 173 -25.25 9.06 -7.52
N GLY A 174 -25.79 7.85 -7.58
CA GLY A 174 -26.95 7.47 -8.40
C GLY A 174 -26.57 6.95 -9.78
N SER A 175 -25.57 7.56 -10.44
CA SER A 175 -25.06 7.13 -11.75
C SER A 175 -23.62 6.62 -11.72
N ALA A 176 -22.89 6.90 -10.65
CA ALA A 176 -21.49 6.53 -10.46
C ALA A 176 -21.22 6.32 -8.96
N TRP A 177 -19.94 6.18 -8.62
CA TRP A 177 -19.48 6.17 -7.24
C TRP A 177 -18.36 7.17 -7.05
N GLU A 178 -18.20 7.64 -5.82
CA GLU A 178 -17.11 8.52 -5.42
C GLU A 178 -16.30 7.89 -4.29
N ILE A 179 -15.00 7.76 -4.51
CA ILE A 179 -14.04 7.34 -3.49
C ILE A 179 -13.39 8.59 -2.89
N GLN A 180 -13.42 8.65 -1.56
CA GLN A 180 -12.73 9.65 -0.75
C GLN A 180 -11.81 8.92 0.23
N VAL A 181 -10.52 9.22 0.23
CA VAL A 181 -9.59 8.72 1.25
C VAL A 181 -9.46 9.84 2.28
N LEU A 182 -10.12 9.69 3.42
CA LEU A 182 -10.11 10.70 4.49
C LEU A 182 -8.75 10.73 5.18
N GLY A 183 -8.18 9.55 5.43
CA GLY A 183 -6.83 9.39 5.96
C GLY A 183 -6.48 7.93 6.17
N LYS A 184 -5.60 7.41 5.32
CA LYS A 184 -5.09 6.03 5.38
C LYS A 184 -3.58 6.07 5.56
N ASN A 185 -3.10 5.48 6.64
CA ASN A 185 -1.69 5.47 6.99
C ASN A 185 -1.11 4.07 6.75
N LYS A 186 0.09 4.00 6.17
CA LYS A 186 0.80 2.75 5.90
C LYS A 186 2.23 2.83 6.44
N ILE A 187 2.66 1.84 7.21
CA ILE A 187 4.04 1.74 7.72
C ILE A 187 4.58 0.36 7.39
N LEU A 188 5.65 0.29 6.59
CA LEU A 188 6.35 -0.96 6.26
C LEU A 188 7.64 -1.06 7.07
N LYS A 189 7.79 -2.16 7.80
CA LYS A 189 8.98 -2.50 8.58
C LYS A 189 9.62 -3.78 8.09
N THR A 190 10.94 -3.83 8.15
CA THR A 190 11.71 -5.07 7.97
C THR A 190 11.54 -5.97 9.20
N ALA A 191 11.99 -7.23 9.08
CA ALA A 191 12.02 -8.18 10.20
C ALA A 191 12.81 -7.68 11.42
N ALA A 192 13.82 -6.83 11.19
CA ALA A 192 14.62 -6.19 12.23
C ALA A 192 13.93 -4.97 12.86
N GLY A 193 12.69 -4.64 12.46
CA GLY A 193 11.94 -3.49 12.96
C GLY A 193 12.30 -2.15 12.32
N VAL A 194 13.19 -2.14 11.32
CA VAL A 194 13.58 -0.91 10.61
C VAL A 194 12.44 -0.48 9.70
N THR A 195 11.98 0.76 9.84
CA THR A 195 10.93 1.31 8.96
C THR A 195 11.54 1.73 7.62
N ILE A 196 11.02 1.19 6.53
CA ILE A 196 11.47 1.47 5.15
C ILE A 196 10.43 2.23 4.34
N MET A 197 9.19 2.28 4.81
CA MET A 197 8.11 3.08 4.21
C MET A 197 7.22 3.64 5.32
N SER A 198 6.85 4.91 5.20
CA SER A 198 5.80 5.52 6.03
C SER A 198 5.04 6.49 5.14
N HIS A 199 3.79 6.14 4.84
CA HIS A 199 2.90 6.91 3.97
C HIS A 199 1.68 7.41 4.73
N SER A 200 1.33 8.67 4.54
CA SER A 200 0.03 9.24 4.91
C SER A 200 -0.73 9.61 3.65
N ILE A 201 -1.91 9.01 3.45
CA ILE A 201 -2.65 9.07 2.20
C ILE A 201 -4.00 9.74 2.42
N ARG A 202 -4.38 10.67 1.56
CA ARG A 202 -5.73 11.26 1.51
C ARG A 202 -6.11 11.68 0.10
N THR A 203 -7.40 11.88 -0.15
CA THR A 203 -7.89 12.57 -1.36
C THR A 203 -7.92 14.07 -1.12
N LEU A 204 -7.45 14.85 -2.10
CA LEU A 204 -7.68 16.30 -2.17
C LEU A 204 -9.01 16.60 -2.89
N SER A 205 -9.45 15.70 -3.77
CA SER A 205 -10.76 15.71 -4.42
C SER A 205 -11.19 14.26 -4.72
N ASN A 206 -12.51 14.03 -4.76
CA ASN A 206 -13.07 12.68 -4.88
C ASN A 206 -12.70 12.04 -6.23
N VAL A 207 -12.35 10.75 -6.20
CA VAL A 207 -12.11 9.95 -7.41
C VAL A 207 -13.43 9.33 -7.85
N THR A 208 -13.82 9.52 -9.11
CA THR A 208 -15.05 8.95 -9.66
C THR A 208 -14.82 7.53 -10.16
N VAL A 209 -15.76 6.64 -9.85
CA VAL A 209 -15.80 5.26 -10.37
C VAL A 209 -17.06 5.08 -11.20
N THR A 210 -16.90 4.70 -12.47
CA THR A 210 -18.00 4.39 -13.39
C THR A 210 -18.02 2.91 -13.75
N GLY A 211 -19.14 2.43 -14.31
CA GLY A 211 -19.33 1.03 -14.78
C GLY A 211 -19.64 0.02 -13.66
N GLY A 212 -19.20 0.28 -12.43
CA GLY A 212 -19.46 -0.52 -11.24
C GLY A 212 -18.26 -0.55 -10.31
N LEU A 213 -18.39 -1.25 -9.18
CA LEU A 213 -17.29 -1.40 -8.22
C LEU A 213 -16.48 -2.69 -8.39
N SER A 214 -17.06 -3.69 -9.06
CA SER A 214 -16.35 -4.94 -9.34
C SER A 214 -15.15 -4.69 -10.25
N ARG A 215 -14.14 -5.53 -10.13
CA ARG A 215 -12.90 -5.38 -10.89
C ARG A 215 -13.14 -5.37 -12.40
N ALA A 216 -14.09 -6.17 -12.88
CA ALA A 216 -14.36 -6.34 -14.30
C ALA A 216 -15.01 -5.12 -14.99
N SER A 217 -15.70 -4.25 -14.23
CA SER A 217 -16.45 -3.12 -14.81
C SER A 217 -16.02 -1.75 -14.30
N ARG A 218 -15.18 -1.70 -13.25
CA ARG A 218 -14.75 -0.43 -12.67
C ARG A 218 -13.79 0.33 -13.59
N VAL A 219 -14.11 1.60 -13.76
CA VAL A 219 -13.20 2.57 -14.38
C VAL A 219 -13.05 3.74 -13.41
N MET A 220 -11.82 4.03 -12.98
CA MET A 220 -11.53 5.16 -12.09
C MET A 220 -10.96 6.35 -12.88
N ASN A 221 -11.52 7.52 -12.64
CA ASN A 221 -11.17 8.77 -13.34
C ASN A 221 -11.20 9.97 -12.41
N GLY A 222 -10.33 10.95 -12.70
CA GLY A 222 -10.32 12.25 -12.05
C GLY A 222 -10.02 12.17 -10.55
N GLY A 223 -10.35 13.24 -9.83
CA GLY A 223 -9.97 13.39 -8.44
C GLY A 223 -8.46 13.56 -8.25
N GLN A 224 -8.04 13.70 -7.00
CA GLN A 224 -6.63 13.83 -6.64
C GLN A 224 -6.37 13.06 -5.37
N VAL A 225 -5.35 12.21 -5.39
CA VAL A 225 -4.88 11.45 -4.23
C VAL A 225 -3.49 11.93 -3.85
N GLU A 226 -3.36 12.47 -2.66
CA GLU A 226 -2.09 12.87 -2.06
C GLU A 226 -1.50 11.69 -1.27
N VAL A 227 -0.25 11.34 -1.57
CA VAL A 227 0.57 10.41 -0.79
C VAL A 227 1.77 11.17 -0.24
N ASN A 228 1.86 11.28 1.08
CA ASN A 228 3.00 11.87 1.77
C ASN A 228 3.97 10.77 2.15
N HIS A 229 5.18 10.78 1.58
CA HIS A 229 6.24 9.87 1.97
C HIS A 229 7.03 10.45 3.15
N ASN A 230 6.64 10.07 4.37
CA ASN A 230 7.11 10.72 5.59
C ASN A 230 8.61 10.53 5.87
N LEU A 231 9.18 9.39 5.44
CA LEU A 231 10.63 9.13 5.57
C LEU A 231 11.46 9.88 4.53
N ALA A 232 11.08 9.78 3.24
CA ALA A 232 11.77 10.44 2.15
C ALA A 232 11.48 11.95 2.08
N LYS A 233 10.43 12.44 2.76
CA LYS A 233 10.00 13.85 2.87
C LYS A 233 9.59 14.49 1.54
N PHE A 234 8.84 13.75 0.73
CA PHE A 234 8.16 14.30 -0.44
C PHE A 234 6.66 13.99 -0.41
N THR A 235 5.91 14.78 -1.18
CA THR A 235 4.49 14.59 -1.46
C THR A 235 4.33 14.22 -2.93
N ALA A 236 3.52 13.20 -3.22
CA ALA A 236 3.11 12.87 -4.59
C ALA A 236 1.59 13.01 -4.70
N VAL A 237 1.12 13.85 -5.62
CA VAL A 237 -0.30 14.03 -5.92
C VAL A 237 -0.60 13.33 -7.23
N TYR A 238 -1.42 12.28 -7.15
CA TYR A 238 -1.81 11.45 -8.29
C TYR A 238 -3.21 11.80 -8.80
N THR A 239 -3.37 11.84 -10.12
CA THR A 239 -4.68 11.98 -10.78
C THR A 239 -4.92 10.76 -11.68
N PRO A 240 -5.90 9.90 -11.33
CA PRO A 240 -6.37 8.80 -12.18
C PRO A 240 -6.89 9.24 -13.56
N ASN A 241 -6.44 8.59 -14.62
CA ASN A 241 -6.95 8.76 -15.98
C ASN A 241 -7.27 7.39 -16.59
N ASN A 242 -8.56 7.08 -16.67
CA ASN A 242 -9.12 5.87 -17.26
C ASN A 242 -8.46 4.58 -16.74
N LEU A 243 -8.31 4.46 -15.43
CA LEU A 243 -7.77 3.24 -14.80
C LEU A 243 -8.82 2.13 -14.89
N GLN A 244 -8.45 1.00 -15.46
CA GLN A 244 -9.35 -0.16 -15.62
C GLN A 244 -8.72 -1.40 -15.01
N TRP A 245 -9.56 -2.25 -14.43
CA TRP A 245 -9.17 -3.54 -13.89
C TRP A 245 -9.74 -4.67 -14.75
N SER A 246 -9.23 -5.89 -14.55
CA SER A 246 -9.85 -7.11 -15.07
C SER A 246 -10.37 -7.95 -13.91
N SER A 247 -11.33 -8.84 -14.15
CA SER A 247 -11.83 -9.78 -13.13
C SER A 247 -10.73 -10.68 -12.53
N THR A 248 -9.66 -10.91 -13.28
CA THR A 248 -8.54 -11.78 -12.90
C THR A 248 -7.37 -11.03 -12.29
N CYS A 249 -7.43 -9.69 -12.24
CA CYS A 249 -6.33 -8.87 -11.77
C CYS A 249 -6.77 -7.85 -10.72
N CYS A 250 -6.04 -7.80 -9.62
CA CYS A 250 -6.25 -6.84 -8.55
C CYS A 250 -5.55 -5.49 -8.78
N HIS A 251 -4.66 -5.41 -9.77
CA HIS A 251 -4.06 -4.17 -10.25
C HIS A 251 -4.79 -3.62 -11.49
N PRO A 252 -4.69 -2.31 -11.76
CA PRO A 252 -5.10 -1.80 -13.05
C PRO A 252 -4.35 -2.51 -14.16
N VAL A 253 -5.08 -2.89 -15.21
CA VAL A 253 -4.54 -3.53 -16.42
C VAL A 253 -4.32 -2.54 -17.56
N SER A 254 -4.91 -1.33 -17.45
CA SER A 254 -4.74 -0.23 -18.39
C SER A 254 -5.05 1.12 -17.73
N GLY A 255 -4.78 2.20 -18.45
CA GLY A 255 -4.93 3.58 -17.98
C GLY A 255 -3.62 4.17 -17.48
N ASN A 256 -3.69 5.39 -16.94
CA ASN A 256 -2.52 6.03 -16.37
C ASN A 256 -2.83 6.89 -15.13
N LEU A 257 -1.78 7.23 -14.39
CA LEU A 257 -1.77 8.26 -13.36
C LEU A 257 -0.87 9.40 -13.86
N SER A 258 -1.34 10.64 -13.78
CA SER A 258 -0.42 11.79 -13.77
C SER A 258 -0.02 12.09 -12.33
N VAL A 259 1.24 12.50 -12.13
CA VAL A 259 1.82 12.70 -10.80
C VAL A 259 2.51 14.07 -10.74
N THR A 260 2.29 14.81 -9.66
CA THR A 260 3.06 16.00 -9.31
C THR A 260 3.76 15.78 -7.99
N PHE A 261 5.05 16.09 -7.94
CA PHE A 261 5.89 15.93 -6.76
C PHE A 261 6.25 17.27 -6.13
N ASP A 262 6.31 17.30 -4.80
CA ASP A 262 6.79 18.42 -3.99
C ASP A 262 7.63 17.93 -2.79
N GLY A 263 8.49 18.78 -2.23
CA GLY A 263 9.40 18.44 -1.12
C GLY A 263 10.81 18.06 -1.59
N THR A 264 11.37 16.96 -1.07
CA THR A 264 12.70 16.47 -1.45
C THR A 264 12.76 15.91 -2.88
N VAL A 265 11.62 15.53 -3.43
CA VAL A 265 11.42 15.15 -4.82
C VAL A 265 10.46 16.16 -5.43
N THR A 266 10.80 16.73 -6.58
CA THR A 266 10.00 17.74 -7.27
C THR A 266 9.77 17.37 -8.73
N GLY A 267 8.82 18.03 -9.38
CA GLY A 267 8.54 17.91 -10.81
C GLY A 267 7.28 17.11 -11.09
N THR A 268 7.19 16.57 -12.29
CA THR A 268 6.03 15.80 -12.75
C THR A 268 6.45 14.43 -13.25
N GLY A 269 5.53 13.47 -13.16
CA GLY A 269 5.73 12.13 -13.69
C GLY A 269 4.42 11.49 -14.11
N SER A 270 4.50 10.24 -14.56
CA SER A 270 3.32 9.42 -14.84
C SER A 270 3.54 7.97 -14.46
N VAL A 271 2.44 7.23 -14.32
CA VAL A 271 2.41 5.78 -14.18
C VAL A 271 1.47 5.24 -15.24
N VAL A 272 1.95 4.42 -16.17
CA VAL A 272 1.15 3.82 -17.24
C VAL A 272 1.03 2.33 -16.99
N PHE A 273 -0.20 1.81 -16.90
CA PHE A 273 -0.43 0.39 -16.65
C PHE A 273 -0.46 -0.38 -17.97
N ASN A 274 0.38 -1.40 -18.07
CA ASN A 274 0.59 -2.18 -19.30
C ASN A 274 0.06 -3.61 -19.19
N GLY A 275 -0.53 -3.97 -18.06
CA GLY A 275 -1.06 -5.30 -17.80
C GLY A 275 -1.06 -5.62 -16.32
N CYS A 276 -1.51 -6.82 -15.98
CA CYS A 276 -1.67 -7.20 -14.59
C CYS A 276 -0.34 -7.20 -13.82
N GLY A 277 -0.22 -6.32 -12.82
CA GLY A 277 0.97 -6.21 -11.97
C GLY A 277 2.17 -5.54 -12.64
N SER A 278 2.00 -4.92 -13.81
CA SER A 278 3.08 -4.25 -14.54
C SER A 278 2.70 -2.82 -14.91
N ALA A 279 3.58 -1.87 -14.58
CA ALA A 279 3.40 -0.48 -14.95
C ALA A 279 4.75 0.15 -15.36
N THR A 280 4.70 1.16 -16.21
CA THR A 280 5.86 2.01 -16.53
C THR A 280 5.71 3.32 -15.77
N ILE A 281 6.68 3.65 -14.93
CA ILE A 281 6.79 4.96 -14.31
C ILE A 281 7.67 5.86 -15.17
N SER A 282 7.30 7.13 -15.31
CA SER A 282 8.10 8.14 -15.98
C SER A 282 8.30 9.37 -15.09
N LYS A 283 9.49 9.96 -15.13
CA LYS A 283 9.84 11.22 -14.45
C LYS A 283 11.05 11.84 -15.15
N ASP A 284 10.98 13.13 -15.46
CA ASP A 284 12.07 13.89 -16.10
C ASP A 284 12.67 13.17 -17.33
N ASP A 285 11.80 12.74 -18.25
CA ASP A 285 12.12 12.01 -19.49
C ASP A 285 12.81 10.64 -19.30
N LYS A 286 12.90 10.15 -18.06
CA LYS A 286 13.34 8.79 -17.75
C LYS A 286 12.12 7.91 -17.54
N GLU A 287 12.22 6.66 -18.01
CA GLU A 287 11.18 5.65 -17.84
C GLU A 287 11.74 4.37 -17.22
N ARG A 288 10.92 3.70 -16.42
CA ARG A 288 11.24 2.41 -15.82
C ARG A 288 9.99 1.56 -15.68
N THR A 289 10.08 0.28 -16.04
CA THR A 289 9.03 -0.69 -15.72
C THR A 289 9.18 -1.15 -14.27
N ILE A 290 8.09 -1.10 -13.53
CA ILE A 290 7.96 -1.58 -12.16
C ILE A 290 7.02 -2.78 -12.11
N THR A 291 7.18 -3.60 -11.06
CA THR A 291 6.29 -4.73 -10.79
C THR A 291 5.54 -4.45 -9.51
N LEU A 292 4.23 -4.33 -9.60
CA LEU A 292 3.39 -4.12 -8.43
C LEU A 292 3.32 -5.42 -7.65
N SER A 293 3.66 -5.34 -6.37
CA SER A 293 3.95 -6.53 -5.56
C SER A 293 2.79 -6.94 -4.66
N TYR A 294 1.95 -5.99 -4.30
CA TYR A 294 0.88 -6.17 -3.34
C TYR A 294 -0.43 -5.56 -3.81
N CYS A 295 -1.49 -6.33 -3.64
CA CYS A 295 -2.87 -5.94 -3.86
C CYS A 295 -3.61 -6.00 -2.55
N GLU A 296 -4.46 -4.99 -2.33
CA GLU A 296 -5.27 -4.90 -1.12
C GLU A 296 -6.60 -5.62 -1.23
#